data_AF-A0A022PVL3-F1
#
_entry.id   AF-A0A022PVL3-F1
#
_cell.length_a   1.000
_cell.length_b   1.000
_cell.length_c   1.000
_cell.angle_alpha   90.00
_cell.angle_beta   90.00
_cell.angle_gamma   90.00
#
_symmetry.space_group_name_H-M   'P 1'
#
loop_
_entity.id
_entity.type
_entity.pdbx_description
1 polymer ?
#
loop_
_entity_poly.entity_id
_entity_poly.type
_entity_poly.pdbx_seq_one_letter_code
_entity_poly.pdbx_strand_id
1 'polypeptide(L)' 'MAVGVLALQGSFNEHIAALKRVGVKGVEIRKPEQLQSVTALIIPGGESTTMAKLAEYHNL' A
#
# COMPACT_ATOMS: atom_id res chain seq x y z
N MET A 1 0.74 -2.59 15.81
CA MET A 1 0.22 -3.28 14.62
C MET A 1 0.11 -2.26 13.51
N ALA A 2 0.73 -2.50 12.35
CA ALA A 2 0.79 -1.54 11.24
C ALA A 2 0.12 -2.15 10.00
N VAL A 3 -0.59 -1.30 9.25
CA VAL A 3 -1.28 -1.67 8.02
C VAL A 3 -0.53 -1.05 6.84
N GLY A 4 -0.11 -1.89 5.91
CA GLY A 4 0.50 -1.46 4.66
C GLY A 4 -0.55 -0.96 3.69
N VAL A 5 -0.22 0.06 2.89
CA VAL A 5 -0.99 0.48 1.72
C VAL A 5 -0.04 0.44 0.53
N LEU A 6 -0.39 -0.35 -0.50
CA LEU A 6 0.40 -0.41 -1.73
C LEU A 6 0.44 0.97 -2.38
N ALA A 7 1.65 1.50 -2.61
CA ALA A 7 1.86 2.88 -3.05
C ALA A 7 2.66 2.94 -4.37
N LEU A 8 2.33 2.05 -5.31
CA LEU A 8 2.91 2.00 -6.67
C LEU A 8 2.15 2.91 -7.64
N GLN A 9 0.82 2.93 -7.56
CA GLN A 9 -0.09 3.76 -8.35
C GLN A 9 -1.43 3.82 -7.62
N GLY A 10 -2.23 4.85 -7.88
CA GLY A 10 -3.61 4.95 -7.37
C GLY A 10 -3.77 5.83 -6.13
N SER A 11 -4.94 5.72 -5.49
CA SER A 11 -5.41 6.60 -4.40
C SER A 11 -4.96 6.13 -3.01
N PHE A 12 -3.65 5.88 -2.83
CA PHE A 12 -3.12 5.40 -1.54
C PHE A 12 -3.16 6.45 -0.43
N ASN A 13 -3.09 7.75 -0.77
CA ASN A 13 -3.10 8.85 0.19
C ASN A 13 -4.39 8.89 1.03
N GLU A 14 -5.53 8.64 0.40
CA GLU A 14 -6.85 8.60 1.03
C GLU A 14 -6.95 7.47 2.05
N HIS A 15 -6.35 6.31 1.75
CA HIS A 15 -6.27 5.19 2.69
C HIS A 15 -5.36 5.52 3.88
N ILE A 16 -4.19 6.13 3.65
CA ILE A 16 -3.29 6.57 4.75
C ILE A 16 -4.01 7.58 5.65
N ALA A 17 -4.71 8.55 5.07
CA ALA A 17 -5.50 9.52 5.81
C ALA A 17 -6.65 8.86 6.59
N ALA A 18 -7.33 7.87 6.01
CA ALA A 18 -8.38 7.10 6.70
C ALA A 18 -7.83 6.31 7.89
N LEU A 19 -6.71 5.59 7.73
CA LEU A 19 -6.04 4.85 8.80
C LEU A 19 -5.64 5.78 9.95
N LYS A 20 -5.06 6.96 9.62
CA LYS A 20 -4.71 7.98 10.62
C LYS A 20 -5.91 8.45 11.41
N ARG A 21 -7.07 8.68 10.78
CA ARG A 21 -8.31 9.13 11.45
C ARG A 21 -8.84 8.11 12.45
N VAL A 22 -8.60 6.81 12.23
CA VAL A 22 -9.02 5.73 13.14
C VAL A 22 -7.91 5.27 14.09
N GLY A 23 -6.79 6.02 14.17
CA GLY A 23 -5.69 5.72 15.10
C GLY A 23 -4.80 4.54 14.68
N VAL A 24 -4.89 4.08 13.43
CA VAL A 24 -4.07 2.98 12.92
C VAL A 24 -2.83 3.52 12.21
N LYS A 25 -1.66 2.93 12.49
CA LYS A 25 -0.42 3.25 11.78
C LYS A 25 -0.47 2.70 10.35
N GLY A 26 -0.66 3.60 9.39
CA GLY A 26 -0.49 3.31 7.96
C GLY A 26 0.98 3.38 7.54
N VAL A 27 1.40 2.46 6.67
CA VAL A 27 2.74 2.43 6.07
C VAL A 27 2.60 2.32 4.56
N GLU A 28 3.23 3.22 3.82
CA GLU A 28 3.28 3.12 2.35
C GLU A 28 4.27 2.04 1.92
N ILE A 29 3.78 1.09 1.12
CA ILE A 29 4.56 -0.03 0.60
C ILE A 29 4.91 0.25 -0.86
N ARG A 30 6.19 0.50 -1.12
CA ARG A 30 6.76 0.73 -2.46
C ARG A 30 7.81 -0.31 -2.82
N LYS A 31 8.29 -1.07 -1.83
CA LYS A 31 9.28 -2.12 -1.98
C LYS A 31 8.87 -3.39 -1.24
N PRO A 32 9.31 -4.58 -1.70
CA PRO A 32 8.91 -5.86 -1.12
C PRO A 32 9.35 -6.03 0.33
N GLU A 33 10.52 -5.49 0.71
CA GLU A 33 11.06 -5.64 2.06
C GLU A 33 10.19 -4.93 3.11
N GLN A 34 9.41 -3.92 2.69
CA GLN A 34 8.51 -3.19 3.58
C GLN A 34 7.30 -4.03 4.01
N LEU A 35 6.96 -5.08 3.25
CA LEU A 35 5.89 -6.02 3.61
C LEU A 35 6.17 -6.73 4.94
N GLN A 36 7.44 -6.91 5.29
CA GLN A 36 7.86 -7.51 6.56
C GLN A 36 7.53 -6.62 7.79
N SER A 37 7.18 -5.35 7.57
CA SER A 37 6.91 -4.39 8.64
C SER A 37 5.42 -4.24 8.98
N VAL A 38 4.53 -4.94 8.26
CA VAL A 38 3.08 -4.78 8.37
C VAL A 38 2.36 -6.12 8.56
N THR A 39 1.18 -6.08 9.14
CA THR A 39 0.37 -7.29 9.44
C THR A 39 -0.85 -7.44 8.52
N ALA A 40 -1.14 -6.41 7.73
CA ALA A 40 -2.20 -6.40 6.74
C ALA A 40 -1.78 -5.47 5.58
N LEU A 41 -2.33 -5.70 4.39
CA LEU A 41 -2.06 -4.92 3.20
C LEU A 41 -3.37 -4.45 2.57
N ILE A 42 -3.46 -3.16 2.29
CA ILE A 42 -4.50 -2.54 1.47
C ILE A 42 -3.96 -2.38 0.06
N ILE A 43 -4.70 -2.91 -0.92
CA ILE A 43 -4.48 -2.63 -2.34
C ILE A 43 -5.49 -1.53 -2.72
N PRO A 44 -5.05 -0.28 -2.98
CA PRO A 44 -5.95 0.82 -3.26
C PRO A 44 -6.62 0.66 -4.63
N GLY A 45 -7.66 1.45 -4.87
CA GLY A 45 -8.25 1.61 -6.20
C GLY A 45 -7.31 2.37 -7.15
N GLY A 46 -7.50 2.17 -8.45
CA GLY A 46 -6.66 2.75 -9.50
C GLY A 46 -6.88 2.03 -10.83
N GLU A 47 -5.82 1.98 -11.65
CA GLU A 47 -5.83 1.18 -12.89
C GLU A 47 -5.10 -0.14 -12.62
N SER A 48 -5.86 -1.24 -12.60
CA SER A 48 -5.37 -2.54 -12.14
C SER A 48 -4.27 -3.11 -13.02
N THR A 49 -4.31 -2.88 -14.33
CA THR A 49 -3.28 -3.38 -15.27
C THR A 49 -1.92 -2.76 -14.97
N THR A 50 -1.91 -1.45 -14.72
CA THR A 50 -0.72 -0.67 -14.39
C THR A 50 -0.18 -1.09 -13.03
N MET A 51 -1.05 -1.24 -12.03
CA MET A 51 -0.64 -1.71 -10.70
C MET A 51 0.01 -3.09 -10.76
N ALA A 52 -0.58 -4.05 -11.49
CA ALA A 52 -0.03 -5.40 -11.63
C ALA A 52 1.35 -5.39 -12.29
N LYS A 53 1.50 -4.64 -13.40
CA LYS A 53 2.79 -4.49 -14.09
C LYS A 53 3.85 -3.83 -13.23
N LEU A 54 3.47 -2.81 -12.44
CA LEU A 54 4.40 -2.14 -11.53
C LEU A 54 4.79 -3.06 -10.37
N ALA A 55 3.87 -3.84 -9.82
CA ALA A 55 4.17 -4.82 -8.77
C ALA A 55 5.17 -5.87 -9.29
N GLU A 56 4.93 -6.42 -10.48
CA GLU A 56 5.86 -7.34 -11.13
C GLU A 56 7.23 -6.68 -11.40
N TYR A 57 7.24 -5.46 -11.96
CA TYR A 57 8.48 -4.71 -12.24
C TYR A 57 9.30 -4.43 -10.97
N HIS A 58 8.64 -4.20 -9.84
CA HIS A 58 9.26 -3.96 -8.55
C HIS A 58 9.48 -5.23 -7.71
N ASN A 59 9.16 -6.41 -8.25
CA ASN A 59 9.25 -7.73 -7.59
C ASN A 59 8.51 -7.77 -6.23
N LEU A 60 7.29 -7.21 -6.22
CA LEU A 60 6.52 -6.90 -5.02
C LEU A 60 5.33 -7.84 -4.81
#